data_AF-A0A954EZA9-F1
#
_entry.id   AF-A0A954EZA9-F1
#
_cell.length_a   1.000
_cell.length_b   1.000
_cell.length_c   1.000
_cell.angle_alpha   90.00
_cell.angle_beta   90.00
_cell.angle_gamma   90.00
#
_symmetry.space_group_name_H-M   'P 1'
#
loop_
_entity.id
_entity.type
_entity.pdbx_description
1 polymer ?
#
loop_
_entity_poly.entity_id
_entity_poly.type
_entity_poly.pdbx_seq_one_letter_code
_entity_poly.pdbx_strand_id
1 'polypeptide(L)'
;MPLRIIQPENHLMALSVLGLVCLAMSASSALAEEPATPTGVLTLGNGDSVPGHFVPSEEAEIVRWQGRDFVRPFEFRGSELSTVQFPTVDPPPRPKGNFALEMESGDFLTGDIENWTEEAVTFQSQHFGQLSLKSNAIRRLFRIEGNPTLTFPGLAGLNDNWKIIEGEWKTEGAQIHSSVSGSVLGARLEVPTKVCVELELSWKSQPNFVVAIGVDPLARKDRRQDGYRFETWGNTLAVVREAHEVADVEAVAKLVPETKSIHVQCFLDQEQGTMNIFSPEGKSIADIEVKPAKEFQLDKDNQGLRFIVRQGDLRIDRLRISQWDGRLPSALEPGKFSLHLTDGENATGEVLAFDPEKKSFQVQINDEERTVLLGDLLGMETLPSLNAGPNLSAMVLQDSTRVSGMVESINGTHVTLASPEIAAPIQVSLANLRAFASLQSKQEAGESQKSGLGKLRLDEHTLTGTLVNAEETDTDSCFSWQPVGSRTSSPLKWGTPGEVIYREAAKPESEEQRQAQERAAVVRRQQGQEFFQLLLKERQNPTVRRPATKETQTH
;
A
#
# COMPACT_ATOMS: atom_id res chain seq x y z
N MET A 1 38.38 -12.36 -112.88
CA MET A 1 37.07 -11.96 -113.42
C MET A 1 36.28 -11.28 -112.30
N PRO A 2 35.62 -10.14 -112.56
CA PRO A 2 35.14 -9.17 -111.57
C PRO A 2 33.70 -9.54 -111.12
N LEU A 3 33.06 -9.01 -110.07
CA LEU A 3 32.76 -7.64 -109.63
C LEU A 3 32.40 -7.68 -108.12
N ARG A 4 32.66 -6.70 -107.24
CA ARG A 4 32.33 -5.25 -107.16
C ARG A 4 30.94 -4.93 -106.56
N ILE A 5 30.97 -4.08 -105.50
CA ILE A 5 29.94 -3.13 -104.98
C ILE A 5 28.78 -3.81 -104.18
N ILE A 6 28.39 -3.44 -102.94
CA ILE A 6 27.90 -2.14 -102.42
C ILE A 6 28.20 -1.95 -100.91
N GLN A 7 29.00 -0.91 -100.60
CA GLN A 7 28.84 0.28 -99.71
C GLN A 7 27.94 0.31 -98.42
N PRO A 8 28.07 1.35 -97.53
CA PRO A 8 28.47 1.21 -96.11
C PRO A 8 27.52 1.93 -95.11
N GLU A 9 27.87 2.03 -93.81
CA GLU A 9 27.89 3.30 -93.05
C GLU A 9 28.39 3.17 -91.58
N ASN A 10 29.50 3.88 -91.33
CA ASN A 10 29.88 4.76 -90.21
C ASN A 10 29.39 4.54 -88.76
N HIS A 11 30.42 4.42 -87.89
CA HIS A 11 30.67 5.19 -86.66
C HIS A 11 29.55 6.07 -86.09
N LEU A 12 29.15 5.82 -84.83
CA LEU A 12 28.81 6.85 -83.84
C LEU A 12 28.99 6.25 -82.42
N MET A 13 29.95 6.77 -81.67
CA MET A 13 29.78 7.63 -80.49
C MET A 13 29.31 6.96 -79.20
N ALA A 14 30.14 7.17 -78.18
CA ALA A 14 29.88 6.90 -76.78
C ALA A 14 28.65 7.66 -76.25
N LEU A 15 27.81 6.94 -75.51
CA LEU A 15 26.87 7.50 -74.54
C LEU A 15 26.55 6.39 -73.54
N SER A 16 27.36 6.34 -72.48
CA SER A 16 27.10 5.48 -71.32
C SER A 16 25.90 6.06 -70.55
N VAL A 17 24.71 5.55 -70.87
CA VAL A 17 23.51 5.72 -70.04
C VAL A 17 23.74 4.90 -68.77
N LEU A 18 24.10 5.57 -67.67
CA LEU A 18 24.03 4.98 -66.35
C LEU A 18 22.55 4.91 -65.98
N GLY A 19 21.94 3.74 -66.17
CA GLY A 19 20.57 3.48 -65.77
C GLY A 19 20.41 3.64 -64.26
N LEU A 20 19.60 4.61 -63.87
CA LEU A 20 19.12 4.81 -62.52
C LEU A 20 18.21 3.63 -62.13
N VAL A 21 18.78 2.60 -61.51
CA VAL A 21 17.99 1.56 -60.84
C VAL A 21 17.52 2.14 -59.50
N CYS A 22 16.31 2.68 -59.48
CA CYS A 22 15.58 2.95 -58.26
C CYS A 22 15.28 1.64 -57.54
N LEU A 23 16.18 1.20 -56.66
CA LEU A 23 15.85 0.25 -55.62
C LEU A 23 14.88 0.95 -54.66
N ALA A 24 13.59 0.70 -54.85
CA ALA A 24 12.58 0.96 -53.83
C ALA A 24 12.89 0.07 -52.62
N MET A 25 13.64 0.62 -51.66
CA MET A 25 13.66 0.09 -50.31
C MET A 25 12.29 0.36 -49.71
N SER A 26 11.40 -0.62 -49.81
CA SER A 26 10.21 -0.70 -48.99
C SER A 26 10.67 -0.81 -47.54
N ALA A 27 10.81 0.33 -46.87
CA ALA A 27 10.77 0.37 -45.42
C ALA A 27 9.41 -0.22 -45.04
N SER A 28 9.42 -1.49 -44.62
CA SER A 28 8.33 -2.02 -43.82
C SER A 28 8.39 -1.24 -42.52
N SER A 29 7.71 -0.11 -42.48
CA SER A 29 7.17 0.42 -41.23
C SER A 29 6.26 -0.69 -40.73
N ALA A 30 6.81 -1.58 -39.91
CA ALA A 30 6.00 -2.27 -38.93
C ALA A 30 5.26 -1.14 -38.21
N LEU A 31 3.96 -0.99 -38.50
CA LEU A 31 3.06 -0.31 -37.59
C LEU A 31 3.33 -0.99 -36.25
N ALA A 32 4.09 -0.33 -35.39
CA ALA A 32 4.13 -0.71 -34.00
C ALA A 32 2.68 -0.71 -33.58
N GLU A 33 2.13 -1.89 -33.26
CA GLU A 33 0.85 -1.99 -32.59
C GLU A 33 0.89 -0.99 -31.44
N GLU A 34 0.02 0.02 -31.46
CA GLU A 34 -0.12 0.91 -30.32
C GLU A 34 -0.36 0.00 -29.11
N PRO A 35 0.44 0.11 -28.05
CA PRO A 35 0.31 -0.77 -26.90
C PRO A 35 -1.12 -0.67 -26.40
N ALA A 36 -1.81 -1.82 -26.34
CA ALA A 36 -3.20 -1.89 -25.94
C ALA A 36 -3.38 -1.18 -24.58
N THR A 37 -4.32 -0.24 -24.51
CA THR A 37 -4.58 0.49 -23.26
C THR A 37 -5.00 -0.50 -22.19
N PRO A 38 -4.32 -0.51 -21.02
CA PRO A 38 -4.64 -1.46 -19.97
C PRO A 38 -6.08 -1.24 -19.48
N THR A 39 -6.78 -2.34 -19.27
CA THR A 39 -8.14 -2.33 -18.74
C THR A 39 -8.12 -2.67 -17.26
N GLY A 40 -9.03 -2.04 -16.51
CA GLY A 40 -9.17 -2.21 -15.07
C GLY A 40 -10.60 -1.96 -14.62
N VAL A 41 -10.78 -1.85 -13.31
CA VAL A 41 -12.07 -1.54 -12.69
C VAL A 41 -11.92 -0.26 -11.89
N LEU A 42 -12.65 0.78 -12.31
CA LEU A 42 -12.80 2.01 -11.54
C LEU A 42 -13.86 1.79 -10.47
N THR A 43 -13.59 2.21 -9.24
CA THR A 43 -14.50 2.18 -8.10
C THR A 43 -14.68 3.59 -7.56
N LEU A 44 -15.92 4.05 -7.43
CA LEU A 44 -16.30 5.36 -6.93
C LEU A 44 -16.34 5.38 -5.39
N GLY A 45 -16.33 6.58 -4.80
CA GLY A 45 -16.34 6.76 -3.34
C GLY A 45 -17.52 6.07 -2.64
N ASN A 46 -18.65 5.93 -3.33
CA ASN A 46 -19.87 5.25 -2.86
C ASN A 46 -19.85 3.72 -3.04
N GLY A 47 -18.77 3.15 -3.60
CA GLY A 47 -18.62 1.71 -3.85
C GLY A 47 -19.13 1.22 -5.20
N ASP A 48 -19.73 2.09 -6.02
CA ASP A 48 -20.07 1.75 -7.40
C ASP A 48 -18.82 1.45 -8.22
N SER A 49 -18.95 0.63 -9.26
CA SER A 49 -17.81 0.20 -10.06
C SER A 49 -18.10 0.17 -11.56
N VAL A 50 -17.07 0.44 -12.37
CA VAL A 50 -17.13 0.48 -13.83
C VAL A 50 -15.88 -0.16 -14.43
N PRO A 51 -15.99 -1.34 -15.08
CA PRO A 51 -14.87 -1.89 -15.85
C PRO A 51 -14.61 -1.01 -17.07
N GLY A 52 -13.34 -0.80 -17.42
CA GLY A 52 -12.97 0.13 -18.49
C GLY A 52 -11.48 0.41 -18.57
N HIS A 53 -11.12 1.56 -19.13
CA HIS A 53 -9.75 2.04 -19.24
C HIS A 53 -9.69 3.57 -19.19
N PHE A 54 -8.50 4.10 -18.91
CA PHE A 54 -8.25 5.54 -18.96
C PHE A 54 -8.31 6.08 -20.39
N VAL A 55 -8.80 7.31 -20.52
CA VAL A 55 -8.77 8.09 -21.77
C VAL A 55 -7.95 9.35 -21.53
N PRO A 56 -7.24 9.88 -22.54
CA PRO A 56 -6.48 11.12 -22.40
C PRO A 56 -7.30 12.29 -21.86
N SER A 57 -6.70 13.04 -20.94
CA SER A 57 -7.21 14.22 -20.26
C SER A 57 -6.07 15.20 -20.01
N GLU A 58 -6.20 16.42 -20.52
CA GLU A 58 -5.26 17.53 -20.24
C GLU A 58 -5.76 18.42 -19.09
N GLU A 59 -6.96 18.13 -18.54
CA GLU A 59 -7.52 18.85 -17.40
C GLU A 59 -6.99 18.24 -16.10
N ALA A 60 -6.28 19.05 -15.31
CA ALA A 60 -5.80 18.67 -13.98
C ALA A 60 -6.95 18.16 -13.09
N GLU A 61 -6.66 17.15 -12.28
CA GLU A 61 -7.61 16.45 -11.40
C GLU A 61 -8.79 15.74 -12.11
N ILE A 62 -8.94 15.84 -13.43
CA ILE A 62 -10.02 15.17 -14.16
C ILE A 62 -9.53 13.84 -14.70
N VAL A 63 -10.17 12.78 -14.21
CA VAL A 63 -10.02 11.42 -14.70
C VAL A 63 -11.12 11.14 -15.72
N ARG A 64 -10.70 10.81 -16.95
CA ARG A 64 -11.60 10.36 -18.01
C ARG A 64 -11.53 8.84 -18.13
N TRP A 65 -12.68 8.20 -18.01
CA TRP A 65 -12.80 6.75 -17.95
C TRP A 65 -13.76 6.23 -19.01
N GLN A 66 -13.26 5.43 -19.95
CA GLN A 66 -14.10 4.76 -20.92
C GLN A 66 -14.61 3.44 -20.34
N GLY A 67 -15.87 3.44 -19.90
CA GLY A 67 -16.54 2.23 -19.48
C GLY A 67 -16.69 1.23 -20.63
N ARG A 68 -16.48 -0.05 -20.34
CA ARG A 68 -16.57 -1.17 -21.31
C ARG A 68 -17.89 -1.17 -22.06
N ASP A 69 -18.98 -0.91 -21.34
CA ASP A 69 -20.36 -1.03 -21.81
C ASP A 69 -20.98 0.31 -22.26
N PHE A 70 -20.16 1.36 -22.33
CA PHE A 70 -20.58 2.73 -22.62
C PHE A 70 -19.92 3.25 -23.90
N VAL A 71 -20.57 4.16 -24.61
CA VAL A 71 -20.07 4.67 -25.90
C VAL A 71 -19.07 5.81 -25.73
N ARG A 72 -19.24 6.63 -24.70
CA ARG A 72 -18.40 7.81 -24.41
C ARG A 72 -17.77 7.72 -23.02
N PRO A 73 -16.65 8.40 -22.76
CA PRO A 73 -16.02 8.36 -21.44
C PRO A 73 -16.81 9.18 -20.41
N PHE A 74 -16.78 8.70 -19.17
CA PHE A 74 -17.18 9.45 -17.99
C PHE A 74 -16.07 10.37 -17.53
N GLU A 75 -16.42 11.54 -17.02
CA GLU A 75 -15.46 12.49 -16.46
C GLU A 75 -15.70 12.66 -14.96
N PHE A 76 -14.73 12.26 -14.15
CA PHE A 76 -14.77 12.35 -12.69
C PHE A 76 -13.66 13.27 -12.20
N ARG A 77 -13.91 13.99 -11.10
CA ARG A 77 -12.80 14.55 -10.33
C ARG A 77 -12.10 13.41 -9.59
N GLY A 78 -10.78 13.50 -9.42
CA GLY A 78 -10.00 12.50 -8.70
C GLY A 78 -10.53 12.23 -7.28
N SER A 79 -11.11 13.23 -6.62
CA SER A 79 -11.73 13.11 -5.28
C SER A 79 -13.02 12.29 -5.25
N GLU A 80 -13.69 12.08 -6.38
CA GLU A 80 -14.89 11.24 -6.47
C GLU A 80 -14.54 9.74 -6.60
N LEU A 81 -13.29 9.45 -6.94
CA LEU A 81 -12.79 8.10 -7.11
C LEU A 81 -12.36 7.52 -5.77
N SER A 82 -12.66 6.25 -5.54
CA SER A 82 -12.02 5.49 -4.47
C SER A 82 -10.71 4.89 -5.00
N THR A 83 -10.82 4.08 -6.07
CA THR A 83 -9.65 3.43 -6.68
C THR A 83 -9.90 3.07 -8.14
N VAL A 84 -8.85 2.92 -8.93
CA VAL A 84 -8.84 2.16 -10.17
C VAL A 84 -7.88 1.00 -9.97
N GLN A 85 -8.35 -0.23 -10.15
CA GLN A 85 -7.55 -1.45 -9.97
C GLN A 85 -7.32 -2.12 -11.32
N PHE A 86 -6.06 -2.39 -11.64
CA PHE A 86 -5.66 -3.16 -12.81
C PHE A 86 -5.32 -4.61 -12.40
N PRO A 87 -5.39 -5.56 -13.36
CA PRO A 87 -4.94 -6.93 -13.14
C PRO A 87 -3.51 -6.96 -12.59
N THR A 88 -3.29 -7.83 -11.60
CA THR A 88 -1.96 -8.07 -11.05
C THR A 88 -1.18 -9.04 -11.93
N VAL A 89 0.11 -8.78 -12.10
CA VAL A 89 1.03 -9.74 -12.71
C VAL A 89 1.43 -10.79 -11.66
N ASP A 90 1.40 -12.07 -12.05
CA ASP A 90 1.80 -13.20 -11.21
C ASP A 90 2.95 -14.00 -11.89
N PRO A 91 4.13 -14.15 -11.24
CA PRO A 91 4.51 -13.57 -9.95
C PRO A 91 4.70 -12.05 -10.02
N PRO A 92 4.47 -11.32 -8.92
CA PRO A 92 4.71 -9.89 -8.89
C PRO A 92 6.20 -9.61 -9.14
N PRO A 93 6.54 -8.62 -9.98
CA PRO A 93 7.92 -8.25 -10.21
C PRO A 93 8.59 -7.81 -8.90
N ARG A 94 9.83 -8.27 -8.68
CA ARG A 94 10.61 -7.83 -7.54
C ARG A 94 11.17 -6.42 -7.80
N PRO A 95 11.16 -5.53 -6.79
CA PRO A 95 11.86 -4.26 -6.90
C PRO A 95 13.35 -4.50 -7.17
N LYS A 96 13.95 -3.67 -8.02
CA LYS A 96 15.38 -3.64 -8.33
C LYS A 96 16.04 -2.39 -7.72
N GLY A 97 17.37 -2.43 -7.66
CA GLY A 97 18.20 -1.39 -7.05
C GLY A 97 18.77 -1.84 -5.71
N ASN A 98 19.77 -1.14 -5.20
CA ASN A 98 20.37 -1.49 -3.92
C ASN A 98 19.51 -1.04 -2.74
N PHE A 99 18.76 0.05 -2.91
CA PHE A 99 18.03 0.71 -1.83
C PHE A 99 16.54 0.89 -2.16
N ALA A 100 15.75 0.89 -1.09
CA ALA A 100 14.43 1.47 -1.06
C ALA A 100 14.44 2.74 -0.21
N LEU A 101 13.61 3.70 -0.61
CA LEU A 101 13.44 4.98 0.04
C LEU A 101 11.95 5.20 0.33
N GLU A 102 11.65 5.54 1.57
CA GLU A 102 10.32 5.92 2.03
C GLU A 102 10.26 7.42 2.35
N MET A 103 9.25 8.09 1.82
CA MET A 103 8.97 9.50 2.06
C MET A 103 7.91 9.69 3.16
N GLU A 104 7.78 10.92 3.67
CA GLU A 104 6.76 11.32 4.64
C GLU A 104 5.33 11.02 4.14
N SER A 105 5.06 11.25 2.86
CA SER A 105 3.78 10.93 2.19
C SER A 105 3.43 9.43 2.11
N GLY A 106 4.36 8.56 2.54
CA GLY A 106 4.28 7.12 2.34
C GLY A 106 4.67 6.67 0.93
N ASP A 107 5.20 7.56 0.09
CA ASP A 107 5.80 7.17 -1.19
C ASP A 107 6.99 6.23 -0.96
N PHE A 108 7.12 5.28 -1.87
CA PHE A 108 8.06 4.17 -1.80
C PHE A 108 8.75 4.01 -3.14
N LEU A 109 10.04 4.29 -3.18
CA LEU A 109 10.86 4.26 -4.39
C LEU A 109 11.99 3.25 -4.23
N THR A 110 12.32 2.50 -5.28
CA THR A 110 13.51 1.65 -5.32
C THR A 110 14.49 2.09 -6.39
N GLY A 111 15.78 1.92 -6.11
CA GLY A 111 16.85 2.47 -6.93
C GLY A 111 18.15 2.66 -6.17
N ASP A 112 18.94 3.61 -6.64
CA ASP A 112 20.29 3.89 -6.14
C ASP A 112 20.47 5.38 -5.82
N ILE A 113 21.26 5.67 -4.79
CA ILE A 113 21.64 7.03 -4.42
C ILE A 113 22.81 7.46 -5.29
N GLU A 114 22.66 8.57 -5.99
CA GLU A 114 23.73 9.19 -6.77
C GLU A 114 24.32 10.41 -6.07
N ASN A 115 23.51 11.14 -5.31
CA ASN A 115 23.96 12.27 -4.50
C ASN A 115 22.99 12.52 -3.33
N TRP A 116 23.50 13.11 -2.25
CA TRP A 116 22.69 13.55 -1.10
C TRP A 116 23.25 14.85 -0.53
N THR A 117 22.45 15.90 -0.55
CA THR A 117 22.73 17.20 0.09
C THR A 117 21.69 17.53 1.15
N GLU A 118 21.88 18.64 1.86
CA GLU A 118 20.89 19.15 2.83
C GLU A 118 19.52 19.40 2.17
N GLU A 119 19.49 19.85 0.92
CA GLU A 119 18.27 20.21 0.21
C GLU A 119 17.65 19.04 -0.56
N ALA A 120 18.47 18.25 -1.25
CA ALA A 120 17.97 17.24 -2.18
C ALA A 120 18.81 15.95 -2.22
N VAL A 121 18.12 14.86 -2.54
CA VAL A 121 18.71 13.57 -2.89
C VAL A 121 18.50 13.30 -4.36
N THR A 122 19.60 13.06 -5.07
CA THR A 122 19.55 12.56 -6.45
C THR A 122 19.45 11.05 -6.39
N PHE A 123 18.30 10.52 -6.82
CA PHE A 123 17.96 9.10 -6.73
C PHE A 123 17.70 8.54 -8.13
N GLN A 124 18.47 7.54 -8.53
CA GLN A 124 18.27 6.82 -9.78
C GLN A 124 17.17 5.78 -9.57
N SER A 125 15.93 6.17 -9.84
CA SER A 125 14.74 5.31 -9.74
C SER A 125 14.71 4.30 -10.88
N GLN A 126 14.24 3.10 -10.57
CA GLN A 126 13.98 2.05 -11.56
C GLN A 126 12.93 2.45 -12.61
N HIS A 127 11.86 3.15 -12.20
CA HIS A 127 10.72 3.46 -13.09
C HIS A 127 10.76 4.87 -13.66
N PHE A 128 11.39 5.79 -12.95
CA PHE A 128 11.27 7.22 -13.25
C PHE A 128 12.60 7.85 -13.68
N GLY A 129 13.67 7.06 -13.82
CA GLY A 129 14.99 7.58 -14.12
C GLY A 129 15.57 8.36 -12.94
N GLN A 130 16.38 9.37 -13.24
CA GLN A 130 16.97 10.22 -12.22
C GLN A 130 15.91 11.17 -11.63
N LEU A 131 15.70 11.10 -10.32
CA LEU A 131 14.81 11.96 -9.55
C LEU A 131 15.60 12.88 -8.63
N SER A 132 15.08 14.08 -8.41
CA SER A 132 15.51 14.98 -7.34
C SER A 132 14.43 15.02 -6.26
N LEU A 133 14.70 14.35 -5.14
CA LEU A 133 13.82 14.23 -3.99
C LEU A 133 14.22 15.27 -2.94
N LYS A 134 13.27 15.87 -2.24
CA LYS A 134 13.59 16.77 -1.13
C LYS A 134 14.14 15.98 0.05
N SER A 135 15.35 16.30 0.52
CA SER A 135 16.01 15.55 1.60
C SER A 135 15.18 15.54 2.89
N ASN A 136 14.52 16.65 3.20
CA ASN A 136 13.71 16.81 4.40
C ASN A 136 12.33 16.10 4.36
N ALA A 137 11.97 15.50 3.22
CA ALA A 137 10.78 14.66 3.08
C ALA A 137 11.11 13.17 3.23
N ILE A 138 12.39 12.80 3.29
CA ILE A 138 12.81 11.41 3.41
C ILE A 138 12.62 10.98 4.85
N ARG A 139 11.86 9.91 5.04
CA ARG A 139 11.69 9.26 6.34
C ARG A 139 12.74 8.19 6.57
N ARG A 140 12.98 7.38 5.54
CA ARG A 140 13.84 6.21 5.66
C ARG A 140 14.49 5.85 4.32
N LEU A 141 15.72 5.37 4.41
CA LEU A 141 16.43 4.66 3.36
C LEU A 141 16.80 3.29 3.92
N PHE A 142 16.60 2.20 3.18
CA PHE A 142 17.09 0.89 3.59
C PHE A 142 17.54 0.05 2.41
N ARG A 143 18.56 -0.77 2.65
CA ARG A 143 19.06 -1.71 1.68
C ARG A 143 18.01 -2.80 1.45
N ILE A 144 17.72 -3.09 0.19
CA ILE A 144 16.83 -4.18 -0.22
C ILE A 144 17.64 -5.38 -0.70
N GLU A 145 18.62 -5.16 -1.58
CA GLU A 145 19.45 -6.23 -2.09
C GLU A 145 20.55 -6.59 -1.09
N GLY A 146 20.61 -7.86 -0.71
CA GLY A 146 21.61 -8.39 0.22
C GLY A 146 21.41 -7.94 1.67
N ASN A 147 20.23 -7.43 2.05
CA ASN A 147 19.92 -7.12 3.44
C ASN A 147 19.44 -8.37 4.18
N PRO A 148 20.27 -9.01 5.03
CA PRO A 148 19.89 -10.24 5.73
C PRO A 148 18.85 -9.99 6.83
N THR A 149 18.66 -8.73 7.23
CA THR A 149 17.73 -8.36 8.30
C THR A 149 16.33 -8.10 7.78
N LEU A 150 16.12 -7.87 6.48
CA LEU A 150 14.81 -7.52 5.95
C LEU A 150 14.05 -8.77 5.51
N THR A 151 13.03 -9.14 6.28
CA THR A 151 12.24 -10.35 6.03
C THR A 151 11.01 -10.08 5.18
N PHE A 152 10.35 -8.94 5.41
CA PHE A 152 9.19 -8.51 4.64
C PHE A 152 9.22 -6.99 4.43
N PRO A 153 9.47 -6.50 3.20
CA PRO A 153 9.71 -5.07 2.95
C PRO A 153 8.44 -4.21 3.05
N GLY A 154 7.26 -4.78 2.79
CA GLY A 154 6.06 -3.99 2.65
C GLY A 154 4.88 -4.78 2.06
N LEU A 155 3.69 -4.21 2.18
CA LEU A 155 2.51 -4.76 1.55
C LEU A 155 2.57 -4.62 0.02
N ALA A 156 2.09 -5.66 -0.66
CA ALA A 156 1.90 -5.68 -2.10
C ALA A 156 0.51 -6.28 -2.41
N GLY A 157 -0.50 -5.87 -1.64
CA GLY A 157 -1.84 -6.47 -1.64
C GLY A 157 -1.85 -7.95 -1.25
N LEU A 158 -2.98 -8.60 -1.51
CA LEU A 158 -3.12 -10.04 -1.35
C LEU A 158 -2.29 -10.76 -2.43
N ASN A 159 -1.44 -11.68 -1.98
CA ASN A 159 -0.56 -12.53 -2.78
C ASN A 159 -0.37 -13.87 -2.05
N ASP A 160 0.56 -14.70 -2.50
CA ASP A 160 0.75 -16.06 -1.96
C ASP A 160 1.13 -16.12 -0.47
N ASN A 161 1.68 -15.05 0.09
CA ASN A 161 1.98 -14.96 1.52
C ASN A 161 0.72 -14.92 2.39
N TRP A 162 -0.43 -14.58 1.78
CA TRP A 162 -1.70 -14.35 2.48
C TRP A 162 -2.69 -15.48 2.21
N LYS A 163 -3.44 -15.85 3.25
CA LYS A 163 -4.55 -16.80 3.18
C LYS A 163 -5.76 -16.25 3.91
N ILE A 164 -6.86 -16.11 3.19
CA ILE A 164 -8.16 -15.81 3.77
C ILE A 164 -8.66 -17.10 4.42
N ILE A 165 -8.74 -17.08 5.75
CA ILE A 165 -9.18 -18.24 6.54
C ILE A 165 -10.69 -18.24 6.67
N GLU A 166 -11.28 -17.07 6.94
CA GLU A 166 -12.72 -16.84 7.06
C GLU A 166 -13.10 -15.46 6.51
N GLY A 167 -14.34 -15.31 6.05
CA GLY A 167 -14.88 -14.04 5.57
C GLY A 167 -14.25 -13.55 4.26
N GLU A 168 -14.12 -12.25 4.12
CA GLU A 168 -13.68 -11.60 2.89
C GLU A 168 -12.60 -10.57 3.18
N TRP A 169 -11.53 -10.58 2.39
CA TRP A 169 -10.49 -9.56 2.39
C TRP A 169 -10.23 -9.10 0.96
N LYS A 170 -9.97 -7.81 0.79
CA LYS A 170 -9.76 -7.17 -0.51
C LYS A 170 -8.44 -6.42 -0.53
N THR A 171 -7.93 -6.23 -1.73
CA THR A 171 -6.82 -5.32 -1.99
C THR A 171 -7.37 -3.98 -2.46
N GLU A 172 -6.81 -2.89 -1.97
CA GLU A 172 -7.01 -1.54 -2.48
C GLU A 172 -5.63 -0.89 -2.62
N GLY A 173 -5.12 -0.82 -3.86
CA GLY A 173 -3.72 -0.48 -4.08
C GLY A 173 -2.77 -1.55 -3.53
N ALA A 174 -1.86 -1.16 -2.64
CA ALA A 174 -0.99 -2.08 -1.92
C ALA A 174 -1.64 -2.58 -0.61
N GLN A 175 -2.68 -1.91 -0.14
CA GLN A 175 -3.27 -2.12 1.18
C GLN A 175 -4.25 -3.29 1.15
N ILE A 176 -4.42 -3.93 2.30
CA ILE A 176 -5.32 -5.07 2.47
C ILE A 176 -6.39 -4.69 3.49
N HIS A 177 -7.66 -4.92 3.20
CA HIS A 177 -8.73 -4.52 4.10
C HIS A 177 -9.92 -5.49 4.10
N SER A 178 -10.71 -5.43 5.16
CA SER A 178 -12.00 -6.08 5.27
C SER A 178 -13.00 -5.17 5.99
N SER A 179 -14.26 -5.22 5.56
CA SER A 179 -15.42 -4.62 6.25
C SER A 179 -16.42 -5.68 6.70
N VAL A 180 -16.06 -6.97 6.57
CA VAL A 180 -16.93 -8.09 6.90
C VAL A 180 -16.56 -8.59 8.30
N SER A 181 -17.49 -8.46 9.23
CA SER A 181 -17.33 -8.98 10.59
C SER A 181 -17.14 -10.50 10.59
N GLY A 182 -16.23 -10.98 11.43
CA GLY A 182 -15.78 -12.37 11.46
C GLY A 182 -14.68 -12.71 10.45
N SER A 183 -14.20 -11.76 9.64
CA SER A 183 -13.15 -12.07 8.66
C SER A 183 -11.80 -12.31 9.31
N VAL A 184 -11.07 -13.29 8.79
CA VAL A 184 -9.77 -13.73 9.30
C VAL A 184 -8.78 -13.87 8.16
N LEU A 185 -7.65 -13.19 8.28
CA LEU A 185 -6.53 -13.24 7.35
C LEU A 185 -5.30 -13.78 8.08
N GLY A 186 -4.67 -14.80 7.53
CA GLY A 186 -3.39 -15.33 7.99
C GLY A 186 -2.27 -14.99 7.00
N ALA A 187 -1.08 -14.69 7.52
CA ALA A 187 0.13 -14.54 6.74
C ALA A 187 1.23 -15.43 7.31
N ARG A 188 1.76 -16.35 6.51
CA ARG A 188 2.96 -17.12 6.89
C ARG A 188 4.17 -16.31 6.45
N LEU A 189 4.69 -15.52 7.37
CA LEU A 189 5.87 -14.69 7.20
C LEU A 189 6.91 -15.16 8.19
N GLU A 190 8.17 -15.19 7.79
CA GLU A 190 9.24 -15.53 8.72
C GLU A 190 9.29 -14.51 9.86
N VAL A 191 9.25 -14.99 11.09
CA VAL A 191 9.31 -14.18 12.31
C VAL A 191 10.57 -14.59 13.07
N PRO A 192 11.69 -13.86 12.89
CA PRO A 192 12.94 -14.19 13.57
C PRO A 192 12.82 -14.17 15.11
N THR A 193 13.80 -14.74 15.81
CA THR A 193 13.86 -14.72 17.28
C THR A 193 13.77 -13.29 17.83
N LYS A 194 14.52 -12.37 17.20
CA LYS A 194 14.47 -10.93 17.50
C LYS A 194 13.91 -10.22 16.28
N VAL A 195 12.66 -9.78 16.36
CA VAL A 195 11.95 -9.20 15.22
C VAL A 195 11.41 -7.81 15.57
N CYS A 196 11.57 -6.88 14.63
CA CYS A 196 10.85 -5.63 14.57
C CYS A 196 9.70 -5.78 13.59
N VAL A 197 8.47 -5.55 14.06
CA VAL A 197 7.26 -5.49 13.25
C VAL A 197 6.76 -4.05 13.26
N GLU A 198 6.86 -3.37 12.12
CA GLU A 198 6.22 -2.07 11.93
C GLU A 198 4.83 -2.28 11.33
N LEU A 199 3.82 -1.71 11.98
CA LEU A 199 2.42 -1.92 11.67
C LEU A 199 1.67 -0.60 11.67
N GLU A 200 0.96 -0.33 10.58
CA GLU A 200 -0.02 0.74 10.49
C GLU A 200 -1.39 0.15 10.13
N LEU A 201 -2.39 0.44 10.96
CA LEU A 201 -3.76 0.01 10.76
C LEU A 201 -4.69 1.21 10.77
N SER A 202 -5.73 1.18 9.95
CA SER A 202 -6.81 2.16 9.97
C SER A 202 -8.19 1.53 9.92
N TRP A 203 -9.19 2.32 10.28
CA TRP A 203 -10.60 1.94 10.34
C TRP A 203 -11.49 3.16 10.15
N LYS A 204 -12.70 2.93 9.65
CA LYS A 204 -13.73 3.96 9.47
C LYS A 204 -14.70 3.96 10.64
N SER A 205 -15.24 2.78 10.94
CA SER A 205 -16.14 2.54 12.06
C SER A 205 -15.38 2.27 13.35
N GLN A 206 -16.08 2.18 14.48
CA GLN A 206 -15.43 1.83 15.75
C GLN A 206 -14.75 0.45 15.62
N PRO A 207 -13.42 0.37 15.81
CA PRO A 207 -12.68 -0.85 15.54
C PRO A 207 -12.99 -1.92 16.57
N ASN A 208 -13.14 -3.16 16.12
CA ASN A 208 -13.11 -4.32 16.99
C ASN A 208 -12.35 -5.45 16.29
N PHE A 209 -11.07 -5.61 16.63
CA PHE A 209 -10.17 -6.51 15.94
C PHE A 209 -9.14 -7.15 16.88
N VAL A 210 -8.47 -8.17 16.35
CA VAL A 210 -7.25 -8.75 16.92
C VAL A 210 -6.17 -8.79 15.85
N VAL A 211 -4.95 -8.38 16.19
CA VAL A 211 -3.75 -8.68 15.40
C VAL A 211 -2.81 -9.52 16.24
N ALA A 212 -2.51 -10.72 15.79
CA ALA A 212 -1.64 -11.66 16.49
C ALA A 212 -0.33 -11.87 15.71
N ILE A 213 0.78 -11.92 16.44
CA ILE A 213 2.15 -12.03 15.94
C ILE A 213 2.84 -13.22 16.63
N GLY A 214 3.55 -14.04 15.86
CA GLY A 214 4.24 -15.22 16.37
C GLY A 214 3.32 -16.39 16.66
N VAL A 215 2.13 -16.41 16.05
CA VAL A 215 1.10 -17.47 16.19
C VAL A 215 1.02 -18.32 14.93
N ASP A 216 0.34 -19.47 14.96
CA ASP A 216 -0.04 -20.21 13.74
C ASP A 216 -1.06 -19.39 12.95
N PRO A 217 -0.66 -18.82 11.79
CA PRO A 217 -1.52 -17.93 11.04
C PRO A 217 -2.67 -18.69 10.37
N LEU A 218 -2.57 -20.02 10.19
CA LEU A 218 -3.53 -20.85 9.47
C LEU A 218 -4.44 -21.68 10.39
N ALA A 219 -4.31 -21.53 11.71
CA ALA A 219 -5.14 -22.25 12.68
C ALA A 219 -6.64 -22.07 12.37
N ARG A 220 -7.41 -23.16 12.27
CA ARG A 220 -8.86 -23.09 11.96
C ARG A 220 -9.74 -22.67 13.13
N LYS A 221 -9.21 -22.66 14.35
CA LYS A 221 -9.93 -22.20 15.53
C LYS A 221 -9.14 -21.07 16.16
N ASP A 222 -9.84 -20.01 16.56
CA ASP A 222 -9.29 -18.98 17.43
C ASP A 222 -9.12 -19.55 18.85
N ARG A 223 -8.09 -20.38 19.01
CA ARG A 223 -7.61 -20.80 20.32
C ARG A 223 -6.53 -19.82 20.72
N ARG A 224 -6.46 -19.47 22.00
CA ARG A 224 -5.33 -18.74 22.55
C ARG A 224 -4.06 -19.54 22.28
N GLN A 225 -3.18 -18.98 21.46
CA GLN A 225 -1.85 -19.51 21.14
C GLN A 225 -0.81 -18.68 21.89
N ASP A 226 0.34 -19.28 22.21
CA ASP A 226 1.51 -18.53 22.70
C ASP A 226 1.95 -17.60 21.56
N GLY A 227 1.96 -16.32 21.86
CA GLY A 227 2.19 -15.24 20.90
C GLY A 227 1.75 -13.90 21.46
N TYR A 228 1.98 -12.85 20.68
CA TYR A 228 1.65 -11.48 21.08
C TYR A 228 0.40 -11.02 20.35
N ARG A 229 -0.50 -10.33 21.03
CA ARG A 229 -1.78 -9.89 20.45
C ARG A 229 -2.06 -8.44 20.75
N PHE A 230 -2.34 -7.67 19.71
CA PHE A 230 -3.08 -6.43 19.84
C PHE A 230 -4.57 -6.76 19.86
N GLU A 231 -5.28 -6.32 20.90
CA GLU A 231 -6.71 -6.56 21.05
C GLU A 231 -7.44 -5.24 21.36
N THR A 232 -8.56 -5.01 20.68
CA THR A 232 -9.46 -3.91 21.01
C THR A 232 -10.40 -4.30 22.15
N TRP A 233 -10.28 -3.61 23.28
CA TRP A 233 -11.11 -3.80 24.47
C TRP A 233 -11.94 -2.53 24.72
N GLY A 234 -13.16 -2.50 24.21
CA GLY A 234 -14.01 -1.31 24.28
C GLY A 234 -13.43 -0.14 23.48
N ASN A 235 -12.86 0.85 24.18
CA ASN A 235 -12.18 2.00 23.58
C ASN A 235 -10.67 2.02 23.88
N THR A 236 -10.08 0.88 24.21
CA THR A 236 -8.65 0.73 24.43
C THR A 236 -8.09 -0.27 23.44
N LEU A 237 -6.97 0.05 22.82
CA LEU A 237 -6.10 -0.92 22.18
C LEU A 237 -5.11 -1.41 23.24
N ALA A 238 -5.15 -2.70 23.55
CA ALA A 238 -4.23 -3.32 24.48
C ALA A 238 -3.27 -4.24 23.71
N VAL A 239 -2.05 -4.38 24.22
CA VAL A 239 -1.16 -5.48 23.87
C VAL A 239 -1.25 -6.53 24.96
N VAL A 240 -1.35 -7.78 24.58
CA VAL A 240 -1.47 -8.91 25.50
C VAL A 240 -0.51 -9.99 25.06
N ARG A 241 0.15 -10.62 26.03
CA ARG A 241 0.74 -11.93 25.85
C ARG A 241 0.28 -12.87 26.94
N GLU A 242 -0.08 -14.09 26.54
CA GLU A 242 -0.49 -15.14 27.46
C GLU A 242 0.32 -16.39 27.16
N ALA A 243 0.99 -16.93 28.17
CA ALA A 243 1.67 -18.21 28.10
C ALA A 243 1.30 -19.03 29.35
N HIS A 244 0.65 -20.17 29.12
CA HIS A 244 0.15 -21.05 30.19
C HIS A 244 -0.81 -20.31 31.16
N GLU A 245 -0.41 -20.13 32.42
CA GLU A 245 -1.18 -19.49 33.50
C GLU A 245 -0.72 -18.05 33.77
N VAL A 246 0.21 -17.55 32.97
CA VAL A 246 0.76 -16.20 33.11
C VAL A 246 0.31 -15.37 31.92
N ALA A 247 -0.14 -14.15 32.21
CA ALA A 247 -0.47 -13.15 31.22
C ALA A 247 0.14 -11.82 31.64
N ASP A 248 0.54 -11.03 30.66
CA ASP A 248 0.89 -9.63 30.83
C ASP A 248 0.14 -8.80 29.79
N VAL A 249 -0.26 -7.61 30.18
CA VAL A 249 -1.13 -6.73 29.39
C VAL A 249 -0.80 -5.27 29.66
N GLU A 250 -0.68 -4.50 28.59
CA GLU A 250 -0.52 -3.04 28.67
C GLU A 250 -1.43 -2.31 27.68
N ALA A 251 -1.80 -1.08 28.02
CA ALA A 251 -2.59 -0.22 27.16
C ALA A 251 -1.68 0.50 26.15
N VAL A 252 -1.97 0.37 24.86
CA VAL A 252 -1.20 0.98 23.76
C VAL A 252 -1.81 2.32 23.35
N ALA A 253 -3.13 2.37 23.21
CA ALA A 253 -3.83 3.59 22.77
C ALA A 253 -5.27 3.64 23.27
N LYS A 254 -5.83 4.85 23.35
CA LYS A 254 -7.26 5.08 23.51
C LYS A 254 -7.90 5.33 22.14
N LEU A 255 -8.94 4.56 21.83
CA LEU A 255 -9.67 4.56 20.57
C LEU A 255 -10.93 5.42 20.72
N VAL A 256 -10.76 6.74 20.71
CA VAL A 256 -11.88 7.69 20.66
C VAL A 256 -12.39 7.82 19.22
N PRO A 257 -13.59 8.37 18.95
CA PRO A 257 -14.15 8.47 17.60
C PRO A 257 -13.21 9.14 16.58
N GLU A 258 -12.36 10.06 17.03
CA GLU A 258 -11.37 10.80 16.24
C GLU A 258 -10.12 9.96 15.92
N THR A 259 -9.85 8.90 16.68
CA THR A 259 -8.75 7.96 16.41
C THR A 259 -9.19 7.01 15.29
N LYS A 260 -8.64 7.20 14.09
CA LYS A 260 -8.95 6.40 12.89
C LYS A 260 -7.81 5.49 12.43
N SER A 261 -6.65 5.58 13.07
CA SER A 261 -5.50 4.75 12.78
C SER A 261 -4.58 4.62 13.99
N ILE A 262 -3.69 3.63 13.93
CA ILE A 262 -2.52 3.45 14.79
C ILE A 262 -1.31 3.16 13.90
N HIS A 263 -0.14 3.70 14.25
CA HIS A 263 1.15 3.35 13.65
C HIS A 263 2.14 3.06 14.77
N VAL A 264 2.66 1.84 14.83
CA VAL A 264 3.55 1.37 15.89
C VAL A 264 4.72 0.54 15.33
N GLN A 265 5.82 0.53 16.05
CA GLN A 265 6.95 -0.38 15.87
C GLN A 265 7.06 -1.32 17.07
N CYS A 266 7.04 -2.62 16.83
CA CYS A 266 7.03 -3.64 17.87
C CYS A 266 8.34 -4.42 17.84
N PHE A 267 9.15 -4.33 18.90
CA PHE A 267 10.41 -5.03 19.05
C PHE A 267 10.22 -6.24 19.97
N LEU A 268 10.18 -7.43 19.38
CA LEU A 268 9.99 -8.69 20.06
C LEU A 268 11.35 -9.37 20.27
N ASP A 269 11.56 -9.90 21.47
CA ASP A 269 12.56 -10.93 21.74
C ASP A 269 11.82 -12.19 22.19
N GLN A 270 11.69 -13.16 21.28
CA GLN A 270 10.93 -14.38 21.52
C GLN A 270 11.59 -15.31 22.56
N GLU A 271 12.92 -15.25 22.70
CA GLU A 271 13.66 -16.05 23.68
C GLU A 271 13.49 -15.47 25.10
N GLN A 272 13.60 -14.14 25.23
CA GLN A 272 13.38 -13.47 26.50
C GLN A 272 11.90 -13.31 26.84
N GLY A 273 11.04 -13.41 25.83
CA GLY A 273 9.61 -13.28 25.98
C GLY A 273 9.12 -11.85 26.18
N THR A 274 9.81 -10.88 25.59
CA THR A 274 9.49 -9.46 25.71
C THR A 274 8.94 -8.90 24.40
N MET A 275 8.04 -7.93 24.52
CA MET A 275 7.66 -7.05 23.42
C MET A 275 7.71 -5.60 23.92
N ASN A 276 8.45 -4.76 23.21
CA ASN A 276 8.50 -3.32 23.46
C ASN A 276 7.85 -2.60 22.26
N ILE A 277 6.95 -1.67 22.53
CA ILE A 277 6.17 -0.96 21.51
C ILE A 277 6.58 0.50 21.52
N PHE A 278 6.91 1.01 20.35
CA PHE A 278 7.31 2.39 20.13
C PHE A 278 6.41 3.06 19.10
N SER A 279 6.30 4.38 19.20
CA SER A 279 5.84 5.18 18.08
C SER A 279 6.89 5.15 16.96
N PRO A 280 6.53 5.51 15.72
CA PRO A 280 7.49 5.52 14.61
C PRO A 280 8.63 6.53 14.79
N GLU A 281 8.47 7.48 15.71
CA GLU A 281 9.49 8.46 16.11
C GLU A 281 10.43 7.91 17.20
N GLY A 282 10.30 6.64 17.58
CA GLY A 282 11.13 6.00 18.61
C GLY A 282 10.73 6.33 20.05
N LYS A 283 9.51 6.84 20.30
CA LYS A 283 9.01 7.07 21.66
C LYS A 283 8.38 5.79 22.22
N SER A 284 8.82 5.35 23.39
CA SER A 284 8.22 4.17 24.06
C SER A 284 6.73 4.41 24.40
N ILE A 285 5.90 3.42 24.11
CA ILE A 285 4.45 3.41 24.33
C ILE A 285 4.08 2.39 25.42
N ALA A 286 4.55 1.15 25.29
CA ALA A 286 4.22 0.05 26.20
C ALA A 286 5.28 -1.06 26.11
N ASP A 287 5.40 -1.85 27.17
CA ASP A 287 6.23 -3.05 27.21
C ASP A 287 5.52 -4.16 27.98
N ILE A 288 5.69 -5.40 27.53
CA ILE A 288 5.17 -6.58 28.22
C ILE A 288 6.21 -7.69 28.26
N GLU A 289 6.22 -8.47 29.33
CA GLU A 289 7.13 -9.58 29.54
C GLU A 289 6.40 -10.83 30.07
N VAL A 290 6.41 -11.89 29.26
CA VAL A 290 5.95 -13.22 29.69
C VAL A 290 6.96 -14.24 29.21
N LYS A 291 7.59 -15.02 30.11
CA LYS A 291 8.54 -16.04 29.66
C LYS A 291 7.82 -17.10 28.82
N PRO A 292 8.38 -17.50 27.66
CA PRO A 292 7.73 -18.51 26.82
C PRO A 292 7.70 -19.86 27.55
N ALA A 293 6.59 -20.58 27.43
CA ALA A 293 6.48 -21.94 27.95
C ALA A 293 6.92 -22.93 26.86
N LYS A 294 7.99 -23.70 27.10
CA LYS A 294 8.59 -24.59 26.09
C LYS A 294 7.61 -25.53 25.40
N GLU A 295 6.55 -25.95 26.10
CA GLU A 295 5.52 -26.86 25.58
C GLU A 295 4.56 -26.20 24.57
N PHE A 296 4.53 -24.87 24.51
CA PHE A 296 3.62 -24.09 23.66
C PHE A 296 4.34 -23.26 22.59
N GLN A 297 5.67 -23.35 22.52
CA GLN A 297 6.45 -22.70 21.46
C GLN A 297 6.13 -23.35 20.12
N LEU A 298 5.65 -22.54 19.18
CA LEU A 298 5.50 -22.94 17.80
C LEU A 298 6.87 -23.04 17.13
N ASP A 299 7.00 -24.02 16.24
CA ASP A 299 8.12 -24.07 15.31
C ASP A 299 8.17 -22.77 14.50
N LYS A 300 9.37 -22.23 14.26
CA LYS A 300 9.58 -20.95 13.56
C LYS A 300 8.92 -20.96 12.17
N ASP A 301 8.94 -22.11 11.49
CA ASP A 301 8.33 -22.31 10.17
C ASP A 301 6.80 -22.28 10.18
N ASN A 302 6.18 -22.39 11.37
CA ASN A 302 4.73 -22.37 11.56
C ASN A 302 4.23 -21.05 12.15
N GLN A 303 5.12 -20.10 12.45
CA GLN A 303 4.73 -18.79 12.96
C GLN A 303 4.36 -17.84 11.82
N GLY A 304 3.63 -16.79 12.18
CA GLY A 304 3.27 -15.74 11.26
C GLY A 304 2.39 -14.69 11.93
N LEU A 305 1.59 -14.01 11.11
CA LEU A 305 0.68 -12.97 11.53
C LEU A 305 -0.77 -13.38 11.25
N ARG A 306 -1.68 -12.96 12.12
CA ARG A 306 -3.11 -13.16 11.94
C ARG A 306 -3.88 -11.88 12.24
N PHE A 307 -4.80 -11.52 11.34
CA PHE A 307 -5.68 -10.36 11.47
C PHE A 307 -7.12 -10.86 11.56
N ILE A 308 -7.85 -10.42 12.58
CA ILE A 308 -9.23 -10.84 12.85
C ILE A 308 -10.08 -9.59 12.99
N VAL A 309 -11.09 -9.44 12.13
CA VAL A 309 -12.11 -8.40 12.27
C VAL A 309 -13.27 -8.98 13.05
N ARG A 310 -13.40 -8.68 14.34
CA ARG A 310 -14.53 -9.14 15.15
C ARG A 310 -15.80 -8.38 14.80
N GLN A 311 -15.69 -7.06 14.65
CA GLN A 311 -16.77 -6.17 14.20
C GLN A 311 -16.20 -4.93 13.51
N GLY A 312 -16.97 -4.35 12.59
CA GLY A 312 -16.60 -3.12 11.90
C GLY A 312 -15.71 -3.39 10.70
N ASP A 313 -14.69 -2.56 10.53
CA ASP A 313 -13.72 -2.65 9.44
C ASP A 313 -12.28 -2.53 9.94
N LEU A 314 -11.37 -3.11 9.19
CA LEU A 314 -9.94 -3.02 9.42
C LEU A 314 -9.21 -2.94 8.07
N ARG A 315 -8.30 -1.99 7.97
CA ARG A 315 -7.33 -1.87 6.89
C ARG A 315 -5.92 -2.02 7.46
N ILE A 316 -5.09 -2.78 6.76
CA ILE A 316 -3.66 -2.87 6.97
C ILE A 316 -3.03 -1.91 5.95
N ASP A 317 -2.56 -0.78 6.45
CA ASP A 317 -1.95 0.28 5.63
C ASP A 317 -0.48 0.04 5.41
N ARG A 318 0.21 -0.49 6.45
CA ARG A 318 1.64 -0.79 6.43
C ARG A 318 1.92 -2.05 7.23
N LEU A 319 2.80 -2.87 6.68
CA LEU A 319 3.41 -3.99 7.39
C LEU A 319 4.85 -4.15 6.89
N ARG A 320 5.82 -4.04 7.79
CA ARG A 320 7.23 -4.34 7.53
C ARG A 320 7.77 -5.23 8.63
N ILE A 321 8.54 -6.24 8.27
CA ILE A 321 9.17 -7.17 9.21
C ILE A 321 10.67 -7.17 8.95
N SER A 322 11.44 -6.88 9.99
CA SER A 322 12.89 -6.98 9.95
C SER A 322 13.44 -7.60 11.23
N GLN A 323 14.56 -8.30 11.15
CA GLN A 323 15.37 -8.65 12.29
C GLN A 323 15.98 -7.39 12.92
N TRP A 324 16.14 -7.39 14.25
CA TRP A 324 16.89 -6.36 14.98
C TRP A 324 17.98 -6.99 15.83
N ASP A 325 18.98 -6.19 16.20
CA ASP A 325 20.21 -6.61 16.88
C ASP A 325 20.04 -6.82 18.41
N GLY A 326 18.89 -6.43 18.97
CA GLY A 326 18.65 -6.43 20.42
C GLY A 326 18.82 -5.06 21.09
N ARG A 327 19.10 -3.99 20.33
CA ARG A 327 19.11 -2.61 20.84
C ARG A 327 17.81 -1.89 20.47
N LEU A 328 17.08 -1.46 21.48
CA LEU A 328 15.81 -0.73 21.28
C LEU A 328 16.09 0.64 20.67
N PRO A 329 15.16 1.18 19.87
CA PRO A 329 15.34 2.49 19.27
C PRO A 329 15.36 3.56 20.36
N SER A 330 16.16 4.60 20.11
CA SER A 330 16.04 5.88 20.81
C SER A 330 15.04 6.76 20.08
N ALA A 331 14.43 7.71 20.79
CA ALA A 331 13.61 8.72 20.15
C ALA A 331 14.46 9.48 19.11
N LEU A 332 13.93 9.61 17.89
CA LEU A 332 14.59 10.34 16.83
C LEU A 332 14.58 11.83 17.17
N GLU A 333 15.71 12.49 16.90
CA GLU A 333 15.85 13.93 17.04
C GLU A 333 15.67 14.60 15.66
N PRO A 334 14.92 15.71 15.56
CA PRO A 334 14.79 16.44 14.30
C PRO A 334 16.16 16.81 13.72
N GLY A 335 16.36 16.54 12.44
CA GLY A 335 17.63 16.81 11.74
C GLY A 335 18.71 15.75 11.92
N LYS A 336 18.52 14.76 12.82
CA LYS A 336 19.44 13.63 12.99
C LYS A 336 18.91 12.37 12.33
N PHE A 337 19.85 11.52 11.95
CA PHE A 337 19.62 10.22 11.36
C PHE A 337 20.05 9.11 12.34
N SER A 338 19.22 8.08 12.47
CA SER A 338 19.61 6.78 13.01
C SER A 338 20.18 5.93 11.87
N LEU A 339 21.45 5.54 11.97
CA LEU A 339 22.20 4.76 11.01
C LEU A 339 22.31 3.31 11.49
N HIS A 340 22.06 2.36 10.59
CA HIS A 340 22.20 0.93 10.83
C HIS A 340 23.24 0.35 9.86
N LEU A 341 24.33 -0.20 10.39
CA LEU A 341 25.46 -0.69 9.61
C LEU A 341 25.50 -2.21 9.51
N THR A 342 26.21 -2.73 8.50
CA THR A 342 26.36 -4.17 8.21
C THR A 342 27.12 -4.94 9.29
N ASP A 343 27.94 -4.26 10.09
CA ASP A 343 28.66 -4.83 11.24
C ASP A 343 27.81 -4.90 12.52
N GLY A 344 26.56 -4.42 12.47
CA GLY A 344 25.63 -4.37 13.61
C GLY A 344 25.80 -3.12 14.48
N GLU A 345 26.62 -2.15 14.07
CA GLU A 345 26.64 -0.85 14.71
C GLU A 345 25.35 -0.06 14.41
N ASN A 346 24.79 0.55 15.46
CA ASN A 346 23.74 1.57 15.34
C ASN A 346 24.31 2.87 15.88
N ALA A 347 24.20 3.94 15.09
CA ALA A 347 24.69 5.26 15.46
C ALA A 347 23.61 6.31 15.22
N THR A 348 23.65 7.40 15.97
CA THR A 348 22.79 8.56 15.72
C THR A 348 23.69 9.76 15.43
N GLY A 349 23.37 10.50 14.37
CA GLY A 349 24.22 11.58 13.90
C GLY A 349 23.61 12.42 12.81
N GLU A 350 24.33 13.43 12.35
CA GLU A 350 23.93 14.29 11.24
C GLU A 350 24.64 13.86 9.96
N VAL A 351 23.95 13.87 8.83
CA VAL A 351 24.58 13.67 7.52
C VAL A 351 25.12 15.02 7.06
N LEU A 352 26.46 15.14 6.99
CA LEU A 352 27.14 16.39 6.62
C LEU A 352 27.26 16.52 5.09
N ALA A 353 27.62 15.43 4.42
CA ALA A 353 27.83 15.40 2.98
C ALA A 353 27.79 13.98 2.43
N PHE A 354 27.61 13.86 1.12
CA PHE A 354 27.82 12.63 0.37
C PHE A 354 28.94 12.81 -0.66
N ASP A 355 29.87 11.87 -0.70
CA ASP A 355 30.92 11.79 -1.71
C ASP A 355 30.47 10.80 -2.81
N PRO A 356 30.04 11.29 -3.98
CA PRO A 356 29.51 10.42 -5.04
C PRO A 356 30.58 9.56 -5.70
N GLU A 357 31.84 9.99 -5.71
CA GLU A 357 32.94 9.21 -6.29
C GLU A 357 33.29 8.01 -5.40
N LYS A 358 33.32 8.23 -4.09
CA LYS A 358 33.61 7.16 -3.10
C LYS A 358 32.38 6.39 -2.65
N LYS A 359 31.17 6.86 -3.00
CA LYS A 359 29.88 6.35 -2.52
C LYS A 359 29.87 6.24 -1.01
N SER A 360 30.10 7.36 -0.32
CA SER A 360 30.16 7.40 1.13
C SER A 360 29.48 8.63 1.70
N PHE A 361 28.88 8.48 2.88
CA PHE A 361 28.41 9.58 3.70
C PHE A 361 29.52 10.07 4.61
N GLN A 362 29.65 11.38 4.73
CA GLN A 362 30.29 12.01 5.88
C GLN A 362 29.21 12.29 6.91
N VAL A 363 29.37 11.72 8.11
CA VAL A 363 28.40 11.85 9.20
C VAL A 363 29.09 12.38 10.44
N GLN A 364 28.38 13.19 11.21
CA GLN A 364 28.81 13.60 12.54
C GLN A 364 28.13 12.72 13.59
N ILE A 365 28.90 11.91 14.31
CA ILE A 365 28.42 11.02 15.37
C ILE A 365 29.20 11.36 16.64
N ASN A 366 28.51 11.69 17.73
CA ASN A 366 29.14 12.09 19.00
C ASN A 366 30.20 13.21 18.84
N ASP A 367 29.89 14.23 18.05
CA ASP A 367 30.78 15.36 17.68
C ASP A 367 32.03 14.99 16.86
N GLU A 368 32.17 13.72 16.44
CA GLU A 368 33.25 13.25 15.58
C GLU A 368 32.77 13.05 14.14
N GLU A 369 33.54 13.53 13.17
CA GLU A 369 33.30 13.24 11.76
C GLU A 369 33.77 11.82 11.42
N ARG A 370 32.87 11.05 10.81
CA ARG A 370 33.14 9.69 10.34
C ARG A 370 32.68 9.52 8.90
N THR A 371 33.45 8.77 8.14
CA THR A 371 33.03 8.28 6.83
C THR A 371 32.31 6.94 6.96
N VAL A 372 31.12 6.83 6.39
CA VAL A 372 30.36 5.58 6.27
C VAL A 372 30.22 5.23 4.79
N LEU A 373 30.75 4.08 4.37
CA LEU A 373 30.57 3.62 2.99
C LEU A 373 29.12 3.23 2.77
N LEU A 374 28.57 3.57 1.59
CA LEU A 374 27.20 3.18 1.22
C LEU A 374 27.03 1.64 1.21
N GLY A 375 28.11 0.91 0.92
CA GLY A 375 28.17 -0.56 1.00
C GLY A 375 27.93 -1.12 2.40
N ASP A 376 28.32 -0.37 3.43
CA ASP A 376 28.20 -0.77 4.84
C ASP A 376 26.88 -0.31 5.47
N LEU A 377 26.05 0.44 4.73
CA LEU A 377 24.75 0.91 5.21
C LEU A 377 23.66 -0.14 4.95
N LEU A 378 23.03 -0.62 6.03
CA LEU A 378 21.79 -1.41 5.97
C LEU A 378 20.56 -0.50 5.95
N GLY A 379 20.61 0.63 6.66
CA GLY A 379 19.51 1.59 6.62
C GLY A 379 19.79 2.87 7.40
N MET A 380 18.96 3.86 7.16
CA MET A 380 18.99 5.17 7.76
C MET A 380 17.55 5.67 7.98
N GLU A 381 17.24 6.19 9.16
CA GLU A 381 15.91 6.70 9.54
C GLU A 381 16.00 8.11 10.14
N THR A 382 15.04 8.98 9.85
CA THR A 382 14.96 10.33 10.43
C THR A 382 13.51 10.79 10.59
N LEU A 383 13.31 11.85 11.36
CA LEU A 383 12.05 12.58 11.38
C LEU A 383 12.00 13.51 10.18
N PRO A 384 11.09 13.27 9.22
CA PRO A 384 10.91 14.22 8.15
C PRO A 384 10.37 15.53 8.72
N SER A 385 10.68 16.63 8.05
CA SER A 385 10.29 17.99 8.47
C SER A 385 9.58 18.77 7.37
N LEU A 386 9.34 18.13 6.22
CA LEU A 386 8.59 18.74 5.14
C LEU A 386 7.10 18.62 5.43
N ASN A 387 6.47 19.71 5.83
CA ASN A 387 5.01 19.78 5.81
C ASN A 387 4.49 19.87 4.35
N ALA A 388 4.50 18.73 3.66
CA ALA A 388 3.89 18.58 2.36
C ALA A 388 2.37 18.65 2.55
N GLY A 389 1.71 19.58 1.86
CA GLY A 389 0.25 19.59 1.80
C GLY A 389 -0.30 18.22 1.36
N PRO A 390 -1.60 17.95 1.59
CA PRO A 390 -2.13 16.62 1.37
C PRO A 390 -1.99 16.20 -0.10
N ASN A 391 -1.36 15.05 -0.34
CA ASN A 391 -1.42 14.40 -1.64
C ASN A 391 -2.87 13.99 -1.92
N LEU A 392 -3.31 14.19 -3.16
CA LEU A 392 -4.71 13.93 -3.55
C LEU A 392 -4.90 12.52 -4.09
N SER A 393 -3.85 11.96 -4.69
CA SER A 393 -3.88 10.66 -5.34
C SER A 393 -2.58 9.91 -5.08
N ALA A 394 -2.66 8.57 -5.07
CA ALA A 394 -1.51 7.67 -5.08
C ALA A 394 -1.60 6.71 -6.26
N MET A 395 -0.44 6.38 -6.83
CA MET A 395 -0.28 5.36 -7.85
C MET A 395 0.66 4.28 -7.33
N VAL A 396 0.26 3.03 -7.50
CA VAL A 396 1.03 1.85 -7.11
C VAL A 396 1.35 1.06 -8.37
N LEU A 397 2.62 0.72 -8.56
CA LEU A 397 3.10 -0.08 -9.69
C LEU A 397 3.04 -1.57 -9.37
N GLN A 398 3.21 -2.40 -10.41
CA GLN A 398 3.20 -3.86 -10.27
C GLN A 398 4.28 -4.40 -9.30
N ASP A 399 5.39 -3.69 -9.11
CA ASP A 399 6.45 -4.06 -8.14
C ASP A 399 6.28 -3.42 -6.75
N SER A 400 5.15 -2.76 -6.52
CA SER A 400 4.82 -2.03 -5.28
C SER A 400 5.54 -0.70 -5.09
N THR A 401 6.28 -0.19 -6.08
CA THR A 401 6.67 1.22 -6.12
C THR A 401 5.42 2.08 -5.98
N ARG A 402 5.46 3.08 -5.09
CA ARG A 402 4.34 3.99 -4.82
C ARG A 402 4.80 5.44 -4.97
N VAL A 403 4.03 6.21 -5.73
CA VAL A 403 4.17 7.67 -5.83
C VAL A 403 2.83 8.36 -5.61
N SER A 404 2.83 9.54 -5.02
CA SER A 404 1.61 10.28 -4.70
C SER A 404 1.76 11.78 -4.91
N GLY A 405 0.64 12.42 -5.22
CA GLY A 405 0.60 13.81 -5.65
C GLY A 405 -0.70 14.18 -6.36
N MET A 406 -0.67 15.29 -7.09
CA MET A 406 -1.78 15.79 -7.91
C MET A 406 -1.63 15.30 -9.34
N VAL A 407 -2.72 14.79 -9.94
CA VAL A 407 -2.76 14.42 -11.36
C VAL A 407 -2.83 15.70 -12.20
N GLU A 408 -1.83 15.92 -13.03
CA GLU A 408 -1.78 17.06 -13.96
C GLU A 408 -2.43 16.71 -15.30
N SER A 409 -2.11 15.53 -15.83
CA SER A 409 -2.68 15.05 -17.09
C SER A 409 -2.60 13.52 -17.18
N ILE A 410 -3.44 12.96 -18.05
CA ILE A 410 -3.41 11.57 -18.46
C ILE A 410 -3.27 11.58 -19.98
N ASN A 411 -2.27 10.89 -20.52
CA ASN A 411 -2.21 10.62 -21.95
C ASN A 411 -2.45 9.12 -22.19
N GLY A 412 -2.41 8.68 -23.46
CA GLY A 412 -2.73 7.29 -23.80
C GLY A 412 -1.81 6.23 -23.17
N THR A 413 -0.65 6.63 -22.64
CA THR A 413 0.37 5.71 -22.12
C THR A 413 0.87 6.04 -20.71
N HIS A 414 0.71 7.27 -20.24
CA HIS A 414 1.23 7.74 -18.96
C HIS A 414 0.23 8.64 -18.22
N VAL A 415 0.36 8.67 -16.89
CA VAL A 415 -0.21 9.73 -16.05
C VAL A 415 0.92 10.63 -15.58
N THR A 416 0.77 11.94 -15.71
CA THR A 416 1.70 12.93 -15.15
C THR A 416 1.22 13.38 -13.78
N LEU A 417 2.10 13.28 -12.79
CA LEU A 417 1.81 13.54 -11.40
C LEU A 417 2.82 14.53 -10.81
N ALA A 418 2.33 15.58 -10.17
CA ALA A 418 3.13 16.53 -9.40
C ALA A 418 3.11 16.15 -7.92
N SER A 419 4.28 15.79 -7.38
CA SER A 419 4.47 15.51 -5.96
C SER A 419 5.12 16.71 -5.26
N PRO A 420 4.67 17.09 -4.05
CA PRO A 420 5.33 18.13 -3.26
C PRO A 420 6.74 17.73 -2.80
N GLU A 421 7.08 16.44 -2.84
CA GLU A 421 8.34 15.88 -2.34
C GLU A 421 9.39 15.68 -3.45
N ILE A 422 8.99 15.82 -4.72
CA ILE A 422 9.81 15.52 -5.90
C ILE A 422 9.83 16.76 -6.79
N ALA A 423 11.02 17.23 -7.16
CA ALA A 423 11.19 18.56 -7.77
C ALA A 423 10.52 18.70 -9.15
N ALA A 424 10.42 17.62 -9.92
CA ALA A 424 9.83 17.60 -11.26
C ALA A 424 8.61 16.65 -11.32
N PRO A 425 7.61 16.95 -12.17
CA PRO A 425 6.51 16.03 -12.41
C PRO A 425 6.99 14.66 -12.88
N ILE A 426 6.33 13.62 -12.39
CA ILE A 426 6.67 12.22 -12.64
C ILE A 426 5.74 11.67 -13.70
N GLN A 427 6.29 10.93 -14.66
CA GLN A 427 5.51 10.21 -15.65
C GLN A 427 5.35 8.76 -15.23
N VAL A 428 4.13 8.39 -14.86
CA VAL A 428 3.78 7.03 -14.43
C VAL A 428 3.22 6.26 -15.62
N SER A 429 3.91 5.20 -16.06
CA SER A 429 3.43 4.36 -17.16
C SER A 429 2.16 3.60 -16.77
N LEU A 430 1.11 3.73 -17.57
CA LEU A 430 -0.14 2.99 -17.41
C LEU A 430 0.09 1.47 -17.54
N ALA A 431 1.05 1.04 -18.36
CA ALA A 431 1.38 -0.38 -18.56
C ALA A 431 1.91 -1.06 -17.28
N ASN A 432 2.55 -0.30 -16.39
CA ASN A 432 3.08 -0.79 -15.12
C ASN A 432 2.16 -0.46 -13.94
N LEU A 433 1.05 0.25 -14.18
CA LEU A 433 0.14 0.67 -13.13
C LEU A 433 -0.64 -0.53 -12.62
N ARG A 434 -0.58 -0.75 -11.31
CA ARG A 434 -1.40 -1.73 -10.61
C ARG A 434 -2.66 -1.08 -10.03
N ALA A 435 -2.50 0.11 -9.47
CA ALA A 435 -3.63 0.83 -8.91
C ALA A 435 -3.42 2.35 -8.94
N PHE A 436 -4.54 3.05 -9.04
CA PHE A 436 -4.68 4.47 -8.76
C PHE A 436 -5.66 4.60 -7.58
N ALA A 437 -5.38 5.43 -6.59
CA ALA A 437 -6.25 5.61 -5.43
C ALA A 437 -6.35 7.09 -5.06
N SER A 438 -7.54 7.54 -4.65
CA SER A 438 -7.66 8.85 -4.02
C SER A 438 -7.22 8.77 -2.56
N LEU A 439 -6.46 9.75 -2.11
CA LEU A 439 -5.98 9.87 -0.74
C LEU A 439 -6.84 10.80 0.12
N GLN A 440 -7.84 11.47 -0.45
CA GLN A 440 -8.75 12.27 0.36
C GLN A 440 -9.57 11.35 1.27
N SER A 441 -9.55 11.67 2.57
CA SER A 441 -10.33 10.96 3.58
C SER A 441 -11.80 11.02 3.16
N LYS A 442 -12.41 9.84 2.94
CA LYS A 442 -13.84 9.66 2.72
C LYS A 442 -14.61 10.51 3.73
N GLN A 443 -15.14 11.66 3.31
CA GLN A 443 -16.35 12.14 3.92
C GLN A 443 -17.39 11.09 3.59
N GLU A 444 -17.92 10.44 4.63
CA GLU A 444 -19.02 9.49 4.49
C GLU A 444 -20.01 10.12 3.52
N ALA A 445 -20.28 9.42 2.42
CA ALA A 445 -21.50 9.66 1.67
C ALA A 445 -22.61 9.38 2.67
N GLY A 446 -22.99 10.41 3.45
CA GLY A 446 -24.18 10.36 4.27
C GLY A 446 -25.27 9.86 3.33
N GLU A 447 -26.08 8.94 3.82
CA GLU A 447 -27.30 8.48 3.19
C GLU A 447 -28.29 9.66 3.04
N SER A 448 -27.91 10.71 2.34
CA SER A 448 -28.84 11.56 1.66
C SER A 448 -29.16 10.80 0.38
N GLN A 449 -30.06 9.81 0.51
CA GLN A 449 -30.86 9.36 -0.62
C GLN A 449 -31.52 10.60 -1.20
N LYS A 450 -30.84 11.26 -2.16
CA LYS A 450 -31.49 12.22 -3.03
C LYS A 450 -32.60 11.44 -3.71
N SER A 451 -33.84 11.74 -3.37
CA SER A 451 -35.01 11.13 -3.98
C SER A 451 -34.89 11.25 -5.50
N GLY A 452 -34.85 10.12 -6.22
CA GLY A 452 -34.78 10.10 -7.70
C GLY A 452 -33.52 9.46 -8.30
N LEU A 453 -32.52 9.07 -7.50
CA LEU A 453 -31.41 8.26 -8.01
C LEU A 453 -31.84 6.81 -8.28
N GLY A 454 -31.43 6.26 -9.42
CA GLY A 454 -31.55 4.84 -9.73
C GLY A 454 -30.20 4.13 -9.60
N LYS A 455 -30.21 2.80 -9.55
CA LYS A 455 -29.03 1.95 -9.68
C LYS A 455 -29.08 1.22 -11.01
N LEU A 456 -28.12 1.47 -11.89
CA LEU A 456 -27.88 0.67 -13.08
C LEU A 456 -27.00 -0.52 -12.70
N ARG A 457 -27.44 -1.74 -12.99
CA ARG A 457 -26.68 -2.97 -12.79
C ARG A 457 -26.28 -3.56 -14.14
N LEU A 458 -24.99 -3.77 -14.33
CA LEU A 458 -24.37 -4.36 -15.51
C LEU A 458 -23.45 -5.49 -15.03
N ASP A 459 -23.80 -6.75 -15.30
CA ASP A 459 -23.16 -7.92 -14.70
C ASP A 459 -23.10 -7.82 -13.16
N GLU A 460 -21.89 -7.96 -12.58
CA GLU A 460 -21.60 -7.84 -11.15
C GLU A 460 -21.39 -6.37 -10.70
N HIS A 461 -21.46 -5.42 -11.63
CA HIS A 461 -21.16 -4.01 -11.37
C HIS A 461 -22.43 -3.18 -11.20
N THR A 462 -22.40 -2.25 -10.24
CA THR A 462 -23.46 -1.28 -10.04
C THR A 462 -22.97 0.14 -10.23
N LEU A 463 -23.84 0.97 -10.78
CA LEU A 463 -23.68 2.41 -10.96
C LEU A 463 -24.93 3.14 -10.50
N THR A 464 -24.85 3.82 -9.37
CA THR A 464 -25.86 4.75 -8.89
C THR A 464 -25.78 6.04 -9.70
N GLY A 465 -26.91 6.57 -10.11
CA GLY A 465 -26.96 7.72 -11.01
C GLY A 465 -28.37 8.07 -11.46
N THR A 466 -28.43 8.80 -12.58
CA THR A 466 -29.68 9.19 -13.22
C THR A 466 -29.69 8.82 -14.69
N LEU A 467 -30.85 8.38 -15.17
CA LEU A 467 -31.12 8.29 -16.61
C LEU A 467 -31.27 9.70 -17.19
N VAL A 468 -30.54 9.98 -18.27
CA VAL A 468 -30.54 11.25 -18.98
C VAL A 468 -31.06 11.00 -20.39
N ASN A 469 -31.84 11.95 -20.93
CA ASN A 469 -32.31 11.85 -22.32
C ASN A 469 -31.12 11.85 -23.29
N ALA A 470 -31.12 10.92 -24.24
CA ALA A 470 -30.18 10.89 -25.35
C ALA A 470 -30.91 10.59 -26.66
N GLU A 471 -30.37 11.12 -27.76
CA GLU A 471 -30.83 10.80 -29.11
C GLU A 471 -30.18 9.49 -29.57
N GLU A 472 -30.99 8.59 -30.12
CA GLU A 472 -30.52 7.34 -30.71
C GLU A 472 -29.71 7.63 -31.97
N THR A 473 -28.55 7.00 -32.11
CA THR A 473 -27.75 7.03 -33.34
C THR A 473 -27.35 5.61 -33.73
N ASP A 474 -26.71 5.44 -34.90
CA ASP A 474 -26.23 4.12 -35.37
C ASP A 474 -25.27 3.43 -34.37
N THR A 475 -24.63 4.19 -33.48
CA THR A 475 -23.68 3.69 -32.48
C THR A 475 -24.16 3.83 -31.04
N ASP A 476 -25.17 4.67 -30.80
CA ASP A 476 -25.59 5.09 -29.45
C ASP A 476 -27.01 4.59 -29.18
N SER A 477 -27.23 3.92 -28.05
CA SER A 477 -28.60 3.68 -27.59
C SER A 477 -29.22 4.99 -27.09
N CYS A 478 -30.56 5.09 -27.12
CA CYS A 478 -31.28 6.21 -26.48
C CYS A 478 -31.19 6.20 -24.94
N PHE A 479 -30.52 5.20 -24.34
CA PHE A 479 -30.34 5.07 -22.91
C PHE A 479 -29.00 5.63 -22.47
N SER A 480 -28.98 6.86 -21.94
CA SER A 480 -27.78 7.50 -21.40
C SER A 480 -27.80 7.55 -19.88
N TRP A 481 -26.71 7.11 -19.26
CA TRP A 481 -26.59 7.10 -17.81
C TRP A 481 -25.57 8.14 -17.35
N GLN A 482 -25.91 8.90 -16.31
CA GLN A 482 -24.99 9.77 -15.61
C GLN A 482 -24.74 9.22 -14.19
N PRO A 483 -23.57 8.60 -13.94
CA PRO A 483 -23.19 8.17 -12.59
C PRO A 483 -23.11 9.35 -11.62
N VAL A 484 -23.39 9.10 -10.35
CA VAL A 484 -23.12 10.06 -9.27
C VAL A 484 -21.63 10.46 -9.30
N GLY A 485 -21.36 11.75 -9.16
CA GLY A 485 -20.00 12.31 -9.22
C GLY A 485 -19.45 12.54 -10.64
N SER A 486 -20.11 12.02 -11.69
CA SER A 486 -19.68 12.27 -13.07
C SER A 486 -20.18 13.61 -13.60
N ARG A 487 -19.29 14.36 -14.29
CA ARG A 487 -19.63 15.58 -15.03
C ARG A 487 -20.38 15.29 -16.33
N THR A 488 -20.28 14.06 -16.85
CA THR A 488 -20.83 13.66 -18.15
C THR A 488 -21.76 12.46 -18.01
N SER A 489 -22.69 12.33 -18.96
CA SER A 489 -23.49 11.13 -19.17
C SER A 489 -22.97 10.35 -20.37
N SER A 490 -23.16 9.03 -20.39
CA SER A 490 -22.77 8.20 -21.53
C SER A 490 -23.88 7.26 -21.96
N PRO A 491 -24.19 7.19 -23.28
CA PRO A 491 -25.05 6.15 -23.83
C PRO A 491 -24.50 4.75 -23.55
N LEU A 492 -25.38 3.81 -23.23
CA LEU A 492 -25.05 2.38 -23.26
C LEU A 492 -24.79 1.94 -24.69
N LYS A 493 -23.85 1.01 -24.86
CA LYS A 493 -23.63 0.33 -26.14
C LYS A 493 -24.86 -0.51 -26.50
N TRP A 494 -25.13 -0.62 -27.79
CA TRP A 494 -26.18 -1.49 -28.30
C TRP A 494 -25.97 -2.95 -27.86
N GLY A 495 -27.05 -3.57 -27.37
CA GLY A 495 -27.04 -4.97 -26.95
C GLY A 495 -26.43 -5.23 -25.56
N THR A 496 -26.02 -4.20 -24.82
CA THR A 496 -25.56 -4.36 -23.44
C THR A 496 -26.72 -4.83 -22.55
N PRO A 497 -26.64 -6.01 -21.92
CA PRO A 497 -27.64 -6.45 -20.96
C PRO A 497 -27.48 -5.66 -19.64
N GLY A 498 -28.60 -5.29 -19.03
CA GLY A 498 -28.58 -4.56 -17.76
C GLY A 498 -29.98 -4.31 -17.22
N GLU A 499 -30.05 -3.90 -15.96
CA GLU A 499 -31.29 -3.49 -15.30
C GLU A 499 -31.14 -2.17 -14.55
N VAL A 500 -32.24 -1.43 -14.44
CA VAL A 500 -32.29 -0.15 -13.74
C VAL A 500 -33.28 -0.27 -12.58
N ILE A 501 -32.78 -0.06 -11.37
CA ILE A 501 -33.51 -0.25 -10.13
C ILE A 501 -33.74 1.12 -9.46
N TYR A 502 -34.99 1.58 -9.41
CA TYR A 502 -35.39 2.81 -8.70
C TYR A 502 -36.01 2.55 -7.31
N ARG A 503 -36.48 1.33 -7.06
CA ARG A 503 -37.03 0.89 -5.77
C ARG A 503 -36.61 -0.54 -5.52
N GLU A 504 -35.70 -0.73 -4.57
CA GLU A 504 -35.29 -2.04 -4.11
C GLU A 504 -36.40 -2.57 -3.18
N ALA A 505 -37.02 -3.71 -3.52
CA ALA A 505 -38.01 -4.32 -2.64
C ALA A 505 -37.31 -4.70 -1.33
N ALA A 506 -37.82 -4.25 -0.18
CA ALA A 506 -37.23 -4.57 1.11
C ALA A 506 -37.14 -6.10 1.26
N LYS A 507 -35.92 -6.62 1.39
CA LYS A 507 -35.71 -8.03 1.75
C LYS A 507 -36.30 -8.20 3.16
N PRO A 508 -37.26 -9.11 3.38
CA PRO A 508 -37.74 -9.37 4.73
C PRO A 508 -36.56 -9.84 5.58
N GLU A 509 -36.34 -9.15 6.69
CA GLU A 509 -35.31 -9.48 7.66
C GLU A 509 -35.52 -10.92 8.13
N SER A 510 -34.51 -11.79 7.99
CA SER A 510 -34.68 -13.17 8.42
C SER A 510 -34.68 -13.24 9.94
N GLU A 511 -35.51 -14.12 10.50
CA GLU A 511 -35.59 -14.31 11.95
C GLU A 511 -34.24 -14.74 12.55
N GLU A 512 -33.40 -15.38 11.75
CA GLU A 512 -32.03 -15.76 12.07
C GLU A 512 -31.09 -14.55 12.20
N GLN A 513 -31.23 -13.54 11.33
CA GLN A 513 -30.46 -12.28 11.42
C GLN A 513 -30.82 -11.49 12.68
N ARG A 514 -32.12 -11.44 13.01
CA ARG A 514 -32.59 -10.76 14.22
C ARG A 514 -32.09 -11.45 15.50
N GLN A 515 -32.15 -12.79 15.55
CA GLN A 515 -31.61 -13.55 16.68
C GLN A 515 -30.07 -13.44 16.79
N ALA A 516 -29.35 -13.38 15.68
CA ALA A 516 -27.90 -13.19 15.68
C ALA A 516 -27.50 -11.81 16.24
N GLN A 517 -28.22 -10.75 15.87
CA GLN A 517 -28.00 -9.40 16.39
C GLN A 517 -28.30 -9.31 17.89
N GLU A 518 -29.39 -9.92 18.35
CA GLU A 518 -29.73 -9.97 19.78
C GLU A 518 -28.67 -10.72 20.60
N ARG A 519 -28.17 -11.86 20.09
CA ARG A 519 -27.08 -12.61 20.73
C ARG A 519 -25.78 -11.80 20.79
N ALA A 520 -25.42 -11.11 19.70
CA ALA A 520 -24.22 -10.26 19.66
C ALA A 520 -24.30 -9.11 20.67
N ALA A 521 -25.48 -8.48 20.82
CA ALA A 521 -25.71 -7.42 21.81
C ALA A 521 -25.57 -7.91 23.26
N VAL A 522 -26.03 -9.14 23.55
CA VAL A 522 -25.89 -9.77 24.88
C VAL A 522 -24.42 -10.09 25.20
N VAL A 523 -23.69 -10.68 24.26
CA VAL A 523 -22.25 -10.99 24.44
C VAL A 523 -21.43 -9.73 24.69
N ARG A 524 -21.73 -8.63 23.97
CA ARG A 524 -21.04 -7.34 24.14
C ARG A 524 -21.26 -6.73 25.53
N ARG A 525 -22.46 -6.91 26.11
CA ARG A 525 -22.74 -6.52 27.51
C ARG A 525 -21.99 -7.39 28.51
N GLN A 526 -21.93 -8.70 28.30
CA GLN A 526 -21.24 -9.62 29.21
C GLN A 526 -19.73 -9.40 29.23
N GLN A 527 -19.09 -9.28 28.04
CA GLN A 527 -17.65 -9.02 27.94
C GLN A 527 -17.25 -7.68 28.57
N GLY A 528 -18.06 -6.62 28.39
CA GLY A 528 -17.83 -5.34 29.04
C GLY A 528 -17.97 -5.39 30.57
N GLN A 529 -18.87 -6.24 31.10
CA GLN A 529 -19.06 -6.41 32.53
C GLN A 529 -17.96 -7.26 33.18
N GLU A 530 -17.52 -8.35 32.55
CA GLU A 530 -16.42 -9.18 33.05
C GLU A 530 -15.10 -8.42 33.08
N PHE A 531 -14.84 -7.57 32.08
CA PHE A 531 -13.67 -6.69 32.05
C PHE A 531 -13.69 -5.66 33.19
N PHE A 532 -14.84 -5.03 33.45
CA PHE A 532 -14.99 -4.09 34.56
C PHE A 532 -14.73 -4.77 35.92
N GLN A 533 -15.10 -6.05 36.06
CA GLN A 533 -14.81 -6.85 37.25
C GLN A 533 -13.33 -7.23 37.37
N LEU A 534 -12.63 -7.51 36.27
CA LEU A 534 -11.20 -7.81 36.26
C LEU A 534 -10.36 -6.59 36.66
N LEU A 535 -10.68 -5.42 36.07
CA LEU A 535 -10.05 -4.13 36.41
C LEU A 535 -10.29 -3.71 37.87
N LEU A 536 -11.49 -3.99 38.40
CA LEU A 536 -11.80 -3.76 39.80
C LEU A 536 -11.02 -4.69 40.74
N LYS A 537 -10.82 -5.96 40.35
CA LYS A 537 -10.02 -6.92 41.11
C LYS A 537 -8.53 -6.54 41.18
N GLU A 538 -7.96 -6.04 40.09
CA GLU A 538 -6.57 -5.55 40.08
C GLU A 538 -6.39 -4.27 40.90
N ARG A 539 -7.34 -3.33 40.84
CA ARG A 539 -7.28 -2.11 41.67
C ARG A 539 -7.49 -2.37 43.17
N GLN A 540 -8.24 -3.42 43.53
CA GLN A 540 -8.49 -3.78 44.93
C GLN A 540 -7.39 -4.65 45.53
N ASN A 541 -6.41 -5.11 44.75
CA ASN A 541 -5.34 -5.98 45.24
C ASN A 541 -3.96 -5.59 44.65
N PRO A 542 -3.34 -4.47 45.06
CA PRO A 542 -2.06 -4.00 44.50
C PRO A 542 -0.84 -4.82 44.96
N THR A 543 -1.01 -6.08 45.35
CA THR A 543 0.03 -6.86 46.02
C THR A 543 0.64 -7.94 45.13
N VAL A 544 1.26 -7.56 44.01
CA VAL A 544 2.44 -8.29 43.51
C VAL A 544 3.50 -7.28 43.04
N ARG A 545 4.02 -6.49 43.98
CA ARG A 545 5.45 -6.13 43.97
C ARG A 545 6.14 -7.07 44.95
N ARG A 546 7.00 -7.97 44.47
CA ARG A 546 8.04 -8.55 45.34
C ARG A 546 9.32 -7.76 45.15
N PRO A 547 9.93 -7.22 46.22
CA PRO A 547 11.21 -6.55 46.12
C PRO A 547 12.37 -7.55 46.06
N ALA A 548 13.48 -7.05 45.52
CA ALA A 548 14.75 -7.71 45.31
C ALA A 548 15.51 -8.05 46.63
N THR A 549 16.18 -9.21 46.61
CA THR A 549 17.53 -9.54 47.14
C THR A 549 18.11 -8.79 48.36
N LYS A 550 18.49 -9.51 49.44
CA LYS A 550 19.89 -9.93 49.78
C LYS A 550 20.06 -10.48 51.21
N GLU A 551 20.94 -11.49 51.27
CA GLU A 551 21.87 -11.98 52.32
C GLU A 551 21.83 -11.36 53.75
N THR A 552 21.93 -12.20 54.79
CA THR A 552 23.18 -12.44 55.60
C THR A 552 22.88 -13.18 56.93
N GLN A 553 23.58 -14.31 57.15
CA GLN A 553 24.06 -14.98 58.38
C GLN A 553 23.21 -15.07 59.67
N THR A 554 23.02 -16.30 60.19
CA THR A 554 23.74 -16.86 61.38
C THR A 554 23.02 -18.12 61.90
N HIS A 555 23.62 -19.29 61.70
CA HIS A 555 24.11 -20.21 62.75
C HIS A 555 24.71 -21.47 62.15
#